data_AF-M1FE61-F1
#
_entry.id   AF-M1FE61-F1
#
_cell.length_a   1.000
_cell.length_b   1.000
_cell.length_c   1.000
_cell.angle_alpha   90.00
_cell.angle_beta   90.00
_cell.angle_gamma   90.00
#
_symmetry.space_group_name_H-M   'P 1'
#
loop_
_entity.id
_entity.type
_entity.pdbx_description
1 polymer ?
#
loop_
_entity_poly.entity_id
_entity_poly.type
_entity_poly.pdbx_seq_one_letter_code
_entity_poly.pdbx_strand_id
1 'polypeptide(L)'
;MQIKSHWSDDGESVICRFTPDTRYIGWPGLVYGGLIAMLVDCHSNHTSIAYHYRQDGRTAGDGEEPIECVTGHLGIGYKKPTPMGVELTLKAWVEGEVGCKSRVICEVWAGDIMTCRGDSVFVRVQADKLRAQARKMIADLGIPGDV
;
A
#
# COMPACT_ATOMS: atom_id res chain seq x y z
N MET A 1 -5.66 -8.60 3.19
CA MET A 1 -5.27 -9.19 1.89
C MET A 1 -3.78 -9.51 1.96
N GLN A 2 -3.33 -10.66 1.45
CA GLN A 2 -1.93 -11.08 1.52
C GLN A 2 -1.27 -10.88 0.13
N ILE A 3 -0.73 -9.68 -0.12
CA ILE A 3 0.05 -9.42 -1.35
C ILE A 3 1.54 -9.46 -1.03
N LYS A 4 2.35 -9.92 -1.99
CA LYS A 4 3.81 -10.00 -1.85
C LYS A 4 4.46 -8.86 -2.61
N SER A 5 5.15 -8.00 -1.87
CA SER A 5 5.92 -6.88 -2.41
C SER A 5 7.41 -7.19 -2.28
N HIS A 6 8.19 -6.95 -3.33
CA HIS A 6 9.64 -7.19 -3.35
C HIS A 6 10.33 -6.06 -4.11
N TRP A 7 11.59 -5.78 -3.80
CA TRP A 7 12.38 -4.83 -4.59
C TRP A 7 12.53 -5.32 -6.03
N SER A 8 12.48 -4.41 -7.00
CA SER A 8 12.88 -4.69 -8.37
C SER A 8 14.36 -5.05 -8.45
N ASP A 9 14.77 -5.72 -9.53
CA ASP A 9 16.15 -6.19 -9.73
C ASP A 9 17.18 -5.04 -9.75
N ASP A 10 16.77 -3.87 -10.26
CA ASP A 10 17.55 -2.62 -10.23
C ASP A 10 17.55 -1.92 -8.86
N GLY A 11 16.71 -2.37 -7.93
CA GLY A 11 16.55 -1.80 -6.60
C GLY A 11 15.87 -0.43 -6.56
N GLU A 12 15.37 0.10 -7.67
CA GLU A 12 14.79 1.44 -7.77
C GLU A 12 13.33 1.53 -7.32
N SER A 13 12.61 0.40 -7.30
CA SER A 13 11.19 0.35 -6.98
C SER A 13 10.82 -0.93 -6.24
N VAL A 14 9.62 -0.97 -5.67
CA VAL A 14 9.02 -2.16 -5.10
C VAL A 14 7.90 -2.62 -6.04
N ILE A 15 7.86 -3.92 -6.31
CA ILE A 15 6.96 -4.56 -7.28
C ILE A 15 6.02 -5.53 -6.55
N CYS A 16 4.77 -5.53 -6.98
CA CYS A 16 3.77 -6.51 -6.60
C CYS A 16 3.01 -6.98 -7.84
N ARG A 17 2.73 -8.28 -7.93
CA ARG A 17 1.89 -8.88 -8.97
C ARG A 17 0.61 -9.40 -8.37
N PHE A 18 -0.51 -9.14 -9.03
CA PHE A 18 -1.83 -9.56 -8.54
C PHE A 18 -2.76 -9.87 -9.70
N THR A 19 -3.37 -11.06 -9.67
CA THR A 19 -4.42 -11.43 -10.64
C THR A 19 -5.79 -11.28 -9.98
N PRO A 20 -6.63 -10.33 -10.43
CA PRO A 20 -7.97 -10.14 -9.89
C PRO A 20 -8.88 -11.35 -10.10
N ASP A 21 -9.56 -11.77 -9.04
CA ASP A 21 -10.63 -12.76 -9.11
C ASP A 21 -11.90 -12.15 -9.71
N THR A 22 -12.70 -12.94 -10.43
CA THR A 22 -13.93 -12.48 -11.11
C THR A 22 -14.99 -11.94 -10.15
N ARG A 23 -14.92 -12.25 -8.86
CA ARG A 23 -15.77 -11.62 -7.83
C ARG A 23 -15.54 -10.10 -7.70
N TYR A 24 -14.43 -9.58 -8.23
CA TYR A 24 -14.08 -8.16 -8.20
C TYR A 24 -14.36 -7.47 -9.55
N ILE A 25 -15.39 -7.90 -10.28
CA ILE A 25 -15.89 -7.19 -11.46
C ILE A 25 -16.71 -5.97 -11.01
N GLY A 26 -16.31 -4.77 -11.44
CA GLY A 26 -17.08 -3.54 -11.18
C GLY A 26 -18.02 -3.19 -12.33
N TRP A 27 -17.63 -3.52 -13.56
CA TRP A 27 -18.39 -3.37 -14.79
C TRP A 27 -18.04 -4.56 -15.70
N PRO A 28 -18.94 -5.08 -16.55
CA PRO A 28 -18.63 -6.21 -17.43
C PRO A 28 -17.26 -6.07 -18.13
N GLY A 29 -16.34 -6.98 -17.80
CA GLY A 29 -14.97 -7.01 -18.33
C GLY A 29 -13.94 -6.12 -17.62
N LEU A 30 -14.31 -5.36 -16.59
CA LEU A 30 -13.44 -4.42 -15.89
C LEU A 30 -13.31 -4.73 -14.39
N VAL A 31 -12.10 -4.54 -13.88
CA VAL A 31 -11.78 -4.66 -12.46
C VAL A 31 -12.47 -3.55 -11.67
N TYR A 32 -13.06 -3.92 -10.53
CA TYR A 32 -13.67 -3.02 -9.57
C TYR A 32 -12.66 -1.98 -9.07
N GLY A 33 -13.01 -0.69 -9.19
CA GLY A 33 -12.15 0.41 -8.76
C GLY A 33 -11.70 0.30 -7.30
N GLY A 34 -12.56 -0.14 -6.39
CA GLY A 34 -12.19 -0.31 -4.98
C GLY A 34 -11.14 -1.40 -4.74
N LEU A 35 -11.08 -2.45 -5.57
CA LEU A 35 -9.98 -3.43 -5.51
C LEU A 35 -8.67 -2.76 -5.92
N ILE A 36 -8.66 -1.96 -6.99
CA ILE A 36 -7.47 -1.24 -7.43
C ILE A 36 -6.99 -0.28 -6.34
N ALA A 37 -7.91 0.48 -5.71
CA ALA A 37 -7.58 1.36 -4.60
C ALA A 37 -6.98 0.60 -3.41
N MET A 38 -7.55 -0.54 -3.04
CA MET A 38 -7.03 -1.41 -1.97
C MET A 38 -5.62 -1.94 -2.31
N LEU A 39 -5.38 -2.35 -3.55
CA LEU A 39 -4.07 -2.82 -4.00
C LEU A 39 -3.02 -1.71 -3.94
N VAL A 40 -3.37 -0.51 -4.41
CA VAL A 40 -2.49 0.68 -4.34
C VAL A 40 -2.16 1.01 -2.90
N ASP A 41 -3.15 1.05 -2.00
CA ASP A 41 -2.94 1.35 -0.58
C ASP A 41 -2.00 0.31 0.08
N CYS A 42 -2.35 -0.97 -0.01
CA CYS A 42 -1.56 -2.05 0.60
C CYS A 42 -0.12 -2.10 0.06
N HIS A 43 0.06 -1.99 -1.26
CA HIS A 43 1.38 -2.07 -1.87
C HIS A 43 2.23 -0.84 -1.57
N SER A 44 1.63 0.35 -1.58
CA SER A 44 2.33 1.59 -1.24
C SER A 44 2.74 1.63 0.23
N ASN A 45 1.93 1.08 1.14
CA ASN A 45 2.31 0.95 2.55
C ASN A 45 3.53 0.05 2.72
N HIS A 46 3.53 -1.13 2.10
CA HIS A 46 4.69 -2.03 2.12
C HIS A 46 5.93 -1.38 1.48
N THR A 47 5.74 -0.55 0.46
CA THR A 47 6.82 0.22 -0.16
C THR A 47 7.42 1.21 0.82
N SER A 48 6.58 2.01 1.52
CA SER A 48 7.05 2.93 2.56
C SER A 48 7.85 2.20 3.65
N ILE A 49 7.35 1.06 4.11
CA ILE A 49 8.03 0.21 5.11
C ILE A 49 9.38 -0.28 4.58
N ALA A 50 9.43 -0.79 3.35
CA ALA A 50 10.67 -1.29 2.74
C ALA A 50 11.75 -0.19 2.61
N TYR A 51 11.35 1.03 2.24
CA TYR A 51 12.25 2.18 2.19
C TYR A 51 12.77 2.58 3.57
N HIS A 52 11.95 2.53 4.60
CA HIS A 52 12.40 2.76 5.97
C HIS A 52 13.39 1.70 6.46
N TYR A 53 13.13 0.42 6.20
CA TYR A 53 14.10 -0.64 6.51
C TYR A 53 15.44 -0.38 5.81
N ARG A 54 15.40 -0.01 4.51
CA ARG A 54 16.62 0.34 3.76
C ARG A 54 17.34 1.56 4.35
N GLN A 55 16.62 2.63 4.71
CA GLN A 55 17.18 3.84 5.31
C GLN A 55 17.81 3.57 6.68
N ASP A 56 17.16 2.75 7.50
CA ASP A 56 17.61 2.40 8.84
C ASP A 56 18.74 1.34 8.81
N GLY A 57 19.08 0.79 7.64
CA GLY A 57 20.05 -0.29 7.50
C GLY A 57 19.60 -1.61 8.17
N ARG A 58 18.28 -1.78 8.30
CA ARG A 58 17.63 -2.88 9.03
C ARG A 58 16.98 -3.88 8.10
N THR A 59 16.74 -5.09 8.59
CA THR A 59 16.01 -6.14 7.87
C THR A 59 14.84 -6.61 8.70
N ALA A 60 13.70 -6.88 8.06
CA ALA A 60 12.53 -7.43 8.75
C ALA A 60 12.90 -8.74 9.46
N GLY A 61 12.58 -8.86 10.76
CA GLY A 61 12.92 -10.03 11.57
C GLY A 61 14.32 -9.98 12.20
N ASP A 62 14.97 -8.82 12.22
CA ASP A 62 16.24 -8.57 12.94
C ASP A 62 16.14 -8.65 14.47
N GLY A 63 14.93 -8.90 15.02
CA GLY A 63 14.67 -9.02 16.45
C GLY A 63 14.31 -7.68 17.11
N GLU A 64 14.36 -6.57 16.37
CA GLU A 64 13.87 -5.28 16.83
C GLU A 64 12.36 -5.09 16.53
N GLU A 65 11.77 -4.03 17.09
CA GLU A 65 10.38 -3.69 16.82
C GLU A 65 10.16 -3.46 15.31
N PRO A 66 9.13 -4.10 14.71
CA PRO A 66 8.83 -3.91 13.30
C PRO A 66 8.53 -2.46 12.96
N ILE A 67 9.00 -2.01 11.81
CA ILE A 67 8.61 -0.70 11.28
C ILE A 67 7.16 -0.78 10.80
N GLU A 68 6.30 0.02 11.42
CA GLU A 68 4.89 0.16 11.04
C GLU A 68 4.64 1.53 10.39
N CYS A 69 3.87 1.50 9.30
CA CYS A 69 3.35 2.68 8.63
C CYS A 69 1.83 2.58 8.49
N VAL A 70 1.18 3.75 8.51
CA VAL A 70 -0.26 3.89 8.25
C VAL A 70 -0.51 4.91 7.16
N THR A 71 -1.63 4.76 6.45
CA THR A 71 -2.04 5.68 5.39
C THR A 71 -2.49 7.01 5.98
N GLY A 72 -1.79 8.09 5.65
CA GLY A 72 -2.17 9.47 6.00
C GLY A 72 -2.96 10.16 4.89
N HIS A 73 -2.69 9.82 3.63
CA HIS A 73 -3.44 10.27 2.46
C HIS A 73 -3.41 9.19 1.38
N LEU A 74 -4.56 8.95 0.74
CA LEU A 74 -4.68 8.02 -0.39
C LEU A 74 -5.21 8.80 -1.60
N GLY A 75 -4.34 9.07 -2.57
CA GLY A 75 -4.72 9.69 -3.85
C GLY A 75 -4.74 8.65 -4.95
N ILE A 76 -5.85 8.58 -5.71
CA ILE A 76 -6.02 7.60 -6.80
C ILE A 76 -6.49 8.32 -8.07
N GLY A 77 -5.73 8.14 -9.16
CA GLY A 77 -6.09 8.59 -10.49
C GLY A 77 -6.27 7.42 -11.46
N TYR A 78 -7.53 7.07 -11.74
CA TYR A 78 -7.87 6.10 -12.79
C TYR A 78 -7.67 6.74 -14.17
N LYS A 79 -6.71 6.24 -14.94
CA LYS A 79 -6.34 6.78 -16.25
C LYS A 79 -7.00 6.04 -17.40
N LYS A 80 -7.15 4.72 -17.26
CA LYS A 80 -7.80 3.85 -18.25
C LYS A 80 -8.59 2.76 -17.52
N PRO A 81 -9.63 2.19 -18.14
CA PRO A 81 -10.29 1.00 -17.63
C PRO A 81 -9.28 -0.12 -17.41
N THR A 82 -9.35 -0.81 -16.27
CA THR A 82 -8.48 -1.95 -15.98
C THR A 82 -9.17 -3.23 -16.40
N PRO A 83 -8.64 -3.96 -17.39
CA PRO A 83 -9.29 -5.17 -17.90
C PRO A 83 -9.24 -6.31 -16.87
N MET A 84 -10.32 -7.10 -16.82
CA MET A 84 -10.36 -8.34 -16.07
C MET A 84 -9.62 -9.46 -16.82
N GLY A 85 -9.14 -10.49 -16.10
CA GLY A 85 -8.56 -11.70 -16.69
C GLY A 85 -7.07 -11.59 -17.06
N VAL A 86 -6.38 -10.52 -16.65
CA VAL A 86 -4.93 -10.36 -16.80
C VAL A 86 -4.27 -10.12 -15.46
N GLU A 87 -2.99 -10.49 -15.34
CA GLU A 87 -2.18 -10.13 -14.17
C GLU A 87 -1.89 -8.63 -14.18
N LEU A 88 -2.13 -7.98 -13.03
CA LEU A 88 -1.75 -6.60 -12.79
C LEU A 88 -0.36 -6.53 -12.18
N THR A 89 0.47 -5.64 -12.70
CA THR A 89 1.76 -5.29 -12.09
C THR A 89 1.62 -3.94 -11.40
N LEU A 90 1.90 -3.91 -10.12
CA LEU A 90 2.03 -2.69 -9.33
C LEU A 90 3.51 -2.37 -9.16
N LYS A 91 3.88 -1.12 -9.45
CA LYS A 91 5.24 -0.58 -9.26
C LYS A 91 5.14 0.65 -8.39
N ALA A 92 5.81 0.65 -7.25
CA ALA A 92 5.77 1.77 -6.31
C ALA A 92 7.16 2.19 -5.83
N TRP A 93 7.32 3.47 -5.49
CA TRP A 93 8.54 4.05 -4.96
C TRP A 93 8.25 5.25 -4.06
N VAL A 94 9.14 5.54 -3.12
CA VAL A 94 9.09 6.80 -2.36
C VAL A 94 9.63 7.92 -3.24
N GLU A 95 8.87 8.99 -3.38
CA GLU A 95 9.31 10.21 -4.06
C GLU A 95 9.79 11.23 -3.02
N GLY A 96 11.09 11.56 -3.08
CA GLY A 96 11.75 12.47 -2.14
C GLY A 96 12.41 11.73 -0.97
N GLU A 97 12.57 12.44 0.14
CA GLU A 97 13.21 11.90 1.34
C GLU A 97 12.28 10.97 2.12
N VAL A 98 12.85 9.90 2.67
CA VAL A 98 12.16 9.00 3.58
C VAL A 98 12.18 9.63 4.98
N GLY A 99 11.00 9.87 5.55
CA GLY A 99 10.85 10.56 6.83
C GLY A 99 9.59 10.12 7.58
N CYS A 100 9.20 10.87 8.61
CA CYS A 100 7.98 10.56 9.37
C CYS A 100 6.74 10.47 8.47
N LYS A 101 6.69 11.30 7.43
CA LYS A 101 5.72 11.22 6.33
C LYS A 101 6.48 10.97 5.02
N SER A 102 6.15 9.90 4.33
CA SER A 102 6.77 9.52 3.06
C SER A 102 5.72 9.54 1.95
N ARG A 103 5.99 10.28 0.87
CA ARG A 103 5.13 10.29 -0.32
C ARG A 103 5.48 9.10 -1.19
N VAL A 104 4.49 8.27 -1.51
CA VAL A 104 4.66 7.07 -2.32
C VAL A 104 3.84 7.21 -3.60
N ILE A 105 4.53 7.05 -4.72
CA ILE A 105 3.90 6.91 -6.03
C ILE A 105 3.72 5.42 -6.30
N CYS A 106 2.57 5.03 -6.82
CA CYS A 106 2.29 3.67 -7.25
C CYS A 106 1.63 3.68 -8.62
N GLU A 107 2.10 2.86 -9.54
CA GLU A 107 1.49 2.68 -10.85
C GLU A 107 0.93 1.27 -10.96
N VAL A 108 -0.24 1.14 -11.60
CA VAL A 108 -0.88 -0.14 -11.89
C VAL A 108 -0.92 -0.34 -13.39
N TRP A 109 -0.38 -1.47 -13.81
CA TRP A 109 -0.16 -1.84 -15.20
C TRP A 109 -0.89 -3.13 -15.54
N ALA A 110 -1.59 -3.14 -16.68
CA ALA A 110 -2.17 -4.33 -17.30
C ALA A 110 -1.42 -4.59 -18.62
N GLY A 111 -0.42 -5.48 -18.57
CA GLY A 111 0.61 -5.53 -19.62
C GLY A 111 1.34 -4.18 -19.73
N ASP A 112 1.43 -3.63 -20.93
CA ASP A 112 2.12 -2.36 -21.20
C ASP A 112 1.22 -1.12 -21.01
N ILE A 113 0.02 -1.29 -20.47
CA ILE A 113 -0.96 -0.21 -20.30
C ILE A 113 -1.06 0.18 -18.84
N MET A 114 -0.57 1.37 -18.49
CA MET A 114 -0.84 1.98 -17.18
C MET A 114 -2.30 2.39 -17.08
N THR A 115 -3.03 1.81 -16.13
CA THR A 115 -4.47 2.04 -15.94
C THR A 115 -4.77 2.92 -14.73
N CYS A 116 -3.89 2.94 -13.73
CA CYS A 116 -4.06 3.72 -12.52
C CYS A 116 -2.73 4.27 -12.03
N ARG A 117 -2.75 5.48 -11.47
CA ARG A 117 -1.64 6.07 -10.72
C ARG A 117 -2.12 6.50 -9.34
N GLY A 118 -1.46 5.98 -8.31
CA GLY A 118 -1.57 6.38 -6.92
C GLY A 118 -0.53 7.44 -6.56
N ASP A 119 -0.93 8.36 -5.69
CA ASP A 119 -0.10 9.41 -5.11
C ASP A 119 -0.54 9.60 -3.66
N SER A 120 0.21 9.00 -2.74
CA SER A 120 -0.24 8.75 -1.38
C SER A 120 0.82 9.16 -0.37
N VAL A 121 0.40 9.38 0.88
CA VAL A 121 1.30 9.70 1.99
C VAL A 121 1.14 8.64 3.06
N PHE A 122 2.26 8.06 3.47
CA PHE A 122 2.35 7.07 4.55
C PHE A 122 3.10 7.67 5.72
N VAL A 123 2.64 7.36 6.94
CA VAL A 123 3.16 7.91 8.17
C VAL A 123 3.79 6.79 8.99
N ARG A 124 5.07 6.90 9.33
CA ARG A 124 5.73 5.98 10.27
C ARG A 124 5.18 6.23 11.67
N VAL A 125 4.75 5.17 12.34
CA VAL A 125 4.11 5.24 13.66
C VAL A 125 4.85 4.43 14.69
N GLN A 126 4.60 4.73 15.97
CA GLN A 126 4.93 3.86 17.08
C GLN A 126 3.69 3.03 17.39
N ALA A 127 3.77 1.71 17.23
CA ALA A 127 2.62 0.81 17.24
C ALA A 127 1.82 0.94 18.54
N ASP A 128 2.50 0.99 19.69
CA ASP A 128 1.84 1.10 21.00
C ASP A 128 1.12 2.43 21.21
N LYS A 129 1.68 3.53 20.71
CA LYS A 129 1.01 4.84 20.78
C LYS A 129 -0.25 4.85 19.91
N LEU A 130 -0.18 4.27 18.72
CA LEU A 130 -1.34 4.18 17.82
C LEU A 130 -2.44 3.30 18.42
N ARG A 131 -2.09 2.15 19.00
CA ARG A 131 -3.03 1.27 19.70
C ARG A 131 -3.71 1.97 20.88
N ALA A 132 -2.94 2.70 21.69
CA ALA A 132 -3.48 3.46 22.81
C ALA A 132 -4.45 4.57 22.35
N GLN A 133 -4.14 5.27 21.25
CA GLN A 133 -5.03 6.27 20.66
C GLN A 133 -6.32 5.64 20.13
N ALA A 134 -6.22 4.52 19.41
CA ALA A 134 -7.39 3.80 18.89
C ALA A 134 -8.30 3.32 20.03
N ARG A 135 -7.73 2.71 21.07
CA ARG A 135 -8.43 2.29 22.30
C ARG A 135 -9.22 3.43 22.93
N LYS A 136 -8.58 4.57 23.13
CA LYS A 136 -9.22 5.76 23.69
C LYS A 136 -10.39 6.23 22.80
N MET A 137 -10.18 6.33 21.49
CA MET A 137 -11.22 6.78 20.56
C MET A 137 -12.43 5.86 20.54
N ILE A 138 -12.21 4.54 20.56
CA ILE A 138 -13.28 3.53 20.59
C ILE A 138 -14.07 3.64 21.91
N ALA A 139 -13.37 3.80 23.04
CA ALA A 139 -14.00 4.00 24.34
C ALA A 139 -14.84 5.29 24.40
N ASP A 140 -14.31 6.39 23.86
CA ASP A 140 -15.00 7.69 23.80
C ASP A 140 -16.29 7.61 22.93
N LEU A 141 -16.33 6.71 21.94
CA LEU A 141 -17.50 6.43 21.10
C LEU A 141 -18.50 5.44 21.72
N GLY A 142 -18.18 4.83 22.87
CA GLY A 142 -19.05 3.85 23.53
C GLY A 142 -19.25 2.54 22.75
N ILE A 143 -18.32 2.19 21.85
CA ILE A 143 -18.40 0.95 21.06
C ILE A 143 -18.01 -0.23 21.95
N PRO A 144 -18.89 -1.23 22.17
CA PRO A 144 -18.57 -2.38 23.01
C PRO A 144 -17.62 -3.35 22.30
N GLY A 145 -16.56 -3.79 23.00
CA GLY A 145 -15.62 -4.82 22.55
C GLY A 145 -14.22 -4.65 23.11
N ASP A 146 -13.44 -5.74 23.12
CA ASP A 146 -12.02 -5.71 23.48
C ASP A 146 -11.19 -5.17 22.31
N VAL A 147 -10.29 -4.22 22.59
CA VAL A 147 -9.33 -3.65 21.63
C VAL A 147 -7.92 -4.16 21.91
#